data_AF-A0A7V7HEG2-F1
#
_entry.id   AF-A0A7V7HEG2-F1
#
_cell.length_a   1.000
_cell.length_b   1.000
_cell.length_c   1.000
_cell.angle_alpha   90.00
_cell.angle_beta   90.00
_cell.angle_gamma   90.00
#
_symmetry.space_group_name_H-M   'P 1'
#
loop_
_entity.id
_entity.type
_entity.pdbx_description
1 polymer ?
#
loop_
_entity_poly.entity_id
_entity_poly.type
_entity_poly.pdbx_seq_one_letter_code
_entity_poly.pdbx_strand_id
1 'polypeptide(L)'
;MKKHLFAIILIVTTCLAWAFAWSHLPDTIATHWSGGKVDGYSSKFYGMISMVGIMIALYIFLNVIPKIDPRKANYEKFSKAFMMMNNGVLLLLFVGNIDIITSGLGYNLFINRVPELLVGVLFLVMGNYLPQCKPNFFVGMRNPWTLSNEEVWRKTHRFSGKVFVALGIIMIISVFAPADWRSYMMLGIIVVAVIITNLYSYVLYKKEIQL
;
A
#
# COMPACT_ATOMS: atom_id res chain seq x y z
N MET A 1 -9.28 -12.89 -18.00
CA MET A 1 -8.81 -13.85 -16.96
C MET A 1 -7.38 -13.57 -16.48
N LYS A 2 -6.36 -13.42 -17.35
CA LYS A 2 -4.95 -13.18 -16.92
C LYS A 2 -4.75 -11.96 -15.98
N LYS A 3 -5.56 -10.90 -16.13
CA LYS A 3 -5.46 -9.64 -15.34
C LYS A 3 -5.68 -9.83 -13.83
N HIS A 4 -6.47 -10.82 -13.41
CA HIS A 4 -6.80 -11.06 -12.00
C HIS A 4 -6.08 -12.27 -11.42
N LEU A 5 -5.39 -13.05 -12.28
CA LEU A 5 -4.80 -14.33 -11.88
C LEU A 5 -3.82 -14.15 -10.72
N PHE A 6 -2.96 -13.14 -10.77
CA PHE A 6 -2.00 -12.84 -9.71
C PHE A 6 -2.69 -12.56 -8.37
N ALA A 7 -3.66 -11.64 -8.35
CA ALA A 7 -4.41 -11.30 -7.15
C ALA A 7 -5.18 -12.50 -6.57
N ILE A 8 -5.83 -13.29 -7.43
CA ILE A 8 -6.58 -14.49 -7.02
C ILE A 8 -5.62 -15.53 -6.43
N ILE A 9 -4.46 -15.77 -7.06
CA ILE A 9 -3.44 -16.68 -6.53
C ILE A 9 -3.00 -16.23 -5.15
N LEU A 10 -2.69 -14.95 -4.95
CA LEU A 10 -2.31 -14.43 -3.63
C LEU A 10 -3.40 -14.68 -2.59
N ILE A 11 -4.66 -14.34 -2.89
CA ILE A 11 -5.78 -14.52 -1.95
C ILE A 11 -5.98 -15.99 -1.59
N VAL A 12 -6.06 -16.85 -2.60
CA VAL A 12 -6.25 -18.31 -2.40
C VAL A 12 -5.10 -18.88 -1.59
N THR A 13 -3.86 -18.48 -1.89
CA THR A 13 -2.68 -18.94 -1.16
C THR A 13 -2.70 -18.48 0.29
N THR A 14 -3.11 -17.23 0.57
CA THR A 14 -3.31 -16.74 1.94
C THR A 14 -4.36 -17.56 2.69
N CYS A 15 -5.52 -17.83 2.07
CA CYS A 15 -6.57 -18.63 2.69
C CYS A 15 -6.08 -20.05 3.01
N LEU A 16 -5.38 -20.69 2.07
CA LEU A 16 -4.79 -22.02 2.27
C LEU A 16 -3.73 -22.01 3.37
N ALA A 17 -2.88 -20.98 3.43
CA ALA A 17 -1.86 -20.84 4.48
C ALA A 17 -2.49 -20.78 5.87
N TRP A 18 -3.53 -19.96 6.05
CA TRP A 18 -4.30 -19.92 7.31
C TRP A 18 -4.96 -21.27 7.63
N ALA A 19 -5.59 -21.91 6.64
CA ALA A 19 -6.26 -23.19 6.84
C ALA A 19 -5.29 -24.29 7.30
N PHE A 20 -4.10 -24.39 6.68
CA PHE A 20 -3.09 -25.38 7.07
C PHE A 20 -2.40 -25.06 8.39
N ALA A 21 -2.21 -23.78 8.71
CA ALA A 21 -1.61 -23.37 9.98
C ALA A 21 -2.59 -23.47 11.17
N TRP A 22 -3.90 -23.47 10.92
CA TRP A 22 -4.95 -23.30 11.94
C TRP A 22 -4.80 -24.18 13.19
N SER A 23 -4.55 -25.47 13.00
CA SER A 23 -4.43 -26.44 14.11
C SER A 23 -3.13 -26.29 14.92
N HIS A 24 -2.14 -25.61 14.35
CA HIS A 24 -0.82 -25.40 14.94
C HIS A 24 -0.66 -24.01 15.56
N LEU A 25 -1.60 -23.10 15.29
CA LEU A 25 -1.59 -21.75 15.84
C LEU A 25 -2.17 -21.72 17.25
N PRO A 26 -1.51 -21.00 18.18
CA PRO A 26 -2.06 -20.73 19.50
C PRO A 26 -3.36 -19.92 19.40
N ASP A 27 -4.23 -20.01 20.41
CA ASP A 27 -5.52 -19.32 20.39
C ASP A 27 -5.38 -17.79 20.35
N THR A 28 -4.25 -17.27 20.83
CA THR A 28 -3.86 -15.87 20.73
C THR A 28 -2.56 -15.72 19.94
N ILE A 29 -2.55 -14.77 19.00
CA ILE A 29 -1.41 -14.50 18.11
C ILE A 29 -1.06 -13.01 18.13
N ALA A 30 0.20 -12.71 17.87
CA ALA A 30 0.65 -11.34 17.65
C ALA A 30 0.04 -10.80 16.34
N THR A 31 -0.48 -9.57 16.38
CA THR A 31 -1.06 -8.92 15.19
C THR A 31 -0.63 -7.47 15.01
N HIS A 32 0.11 -6.92 15.97
CA HIS A 32 0.70 -5.60 15.87
C HIS A 32 2.11 -5.58 16.46
N TRP A 33 2.98 -4.83 15.81
CA TRP A 33 4.37 -4.66 16.19
C TRP A 33 4.76 -3.19 16.14
N SER A 34 5.53 -2.75 17.12
CA SER A 34 6.10 -1.41 17.21
C SER A 34 7.51 -1.48 17.77
N GLY A 35 8.46 -0.78 17.17
CA GLY A 35 9.87 -0.78 17.62
C GLY A 35 10.52 -2.17 17.64
N GLY A 36 10.10 -3.08 16.76
CA GLY A 36 10.59 -4.47 16.73
C GLY A 36 10.08 -5.37 17.86
N LYS A 37 9.06 -4.90 18.61
CA LYS A 37 8.43 -5.66 19.70
C LYS A 37 6.94 -5.84 19.41
N VAL A 38 6.39 -6.95 19.88
CA VAL A 38 4.93 -7.16 19.86
C VAL A 38 4.31 -6.26 20.93
N ASP A 39 3.36 -5.44 20.53
CA ASP A 39 2.57 -4.57 21.41
C ASP A 39 1.05 -4.78 21.26
N GLY A 40 0.64 -5.68 20.36
CA GLY A 40 -0.77 -6.04 20.18
C GLY A 40 -0.98 -7.51 19.81
N TYR A 41 -1.96 -8.12 20.48
CA TYR A 41 -2.39 -9.50 20.28
C TYR A 41 -3.87 -9.56 19.94
N SER A 42 -4.28 -10.62 19.24
CA SER A 42 -5.69 -10.92 19.00
C SER A 42 -5.93 -12.44 19.00
N SER A 43 -7.20 -12.86 19.01
CA SER A 43 -7.52 -14.27 18.81
C SER A 43 -7.16 -14.71 17.40
N LYS A 44 -6.71 -15.96 17.21
CA LYS A 44 -6.35 -16.48 15.88
C LYS A 44 -7.49 -16.37 14.85
N PHE A 45 -8.73 -16.51 15.31
CA PHE A 45 -9.93 -16.31 14.48
C PHE A 45 -10.06 -14.87 14.00
N TYR A 46 -9.93 -13.90 14.91
CA TYR A 46 -10.05 -12.49 14.56
C TYR A 46 -8.88 -12.02 13.68
N GLY A 47 -7.66 -12.48 13.98
CA GLY A 47 -6.49 -12.24 13.13
C GLY A 47 -6.70 -12.75 11.70
N MET A 48 -7.18 -13.99 11.54
CA MET A 48 -7.48 -14.56 10.22
C MET A 48 -8.55 -13.75 9.48
N ILE A 49 -9.71 -13.51 10.09
CA ILE A 49 -10.82 -12.82 9.41
C ILE A 49 -10.46 -11.39 9.05
N SER A 50 -9.79 -10.65 9.95
CA SER A 50 -9.39 -9.27 9.66
C SER A 50 -8.39 -9.20 8.50
N MET A 51 -7.38 -10.07 8.50
CA MET A 51 -6.29 -10.02 7.50
C MET A 51 -6.68 -10.61 6.14
N VAL A 52 -7.45 -11.70 6.11
CA VAL A 52 -8.02 -12.24 4.86
C VAL A 52 -9.15 -11.33 4.37
N GLY A 53 -9.99 -10.87 5.29
CA GLY A 53 -11.13 -10.00 5.01
C GLY A 53 -10.71 -8.68 4.37
N ILE A 54 -9.70 -7.99 4.91
CA ILE A 54 -9.20 -6.74 4.31
C ILE A 54 -8.61 -6.99 2.92
N MET A 55 -7.92 -8.11 2.70
CA MET A 55 -7.34 -8.47 1.41
C MET A 55 -8.42 -8.73 0.35
N ILE A 56 -9.47 -9.48 0.69
CA ILE A 56 -10.62 -9.74 -0.19
C ILE A 56 -11.42 -8.45 -0.42
N ALA A 57 -11.70 -7.69 0.64
CA ALA A 57 -12.44 -6.43 0.56
C ALA A 57 -11.73 -5.43 -0.36
N LEU A 58 -10.41 -5.28 -0.21
CA LEU A 58 -9.61 -4.43 -1.08
C LEU A 58 -9.57 -4.94 -2.51
N TYR A 59 -9.44 -6.24 -2.74
CA TYR A 59 -9.54 -6.79 -4.10
C TYR A 59 -10.88 -6.46 -4.74
N ILE A 60 -12.00 -6.69 -4.06
CA ILE A 60 -13.33 -6.35 -4.57
C ILE A 60 -13.43 -4.85 -4.84
N PHE A 61 -13.07 -4.03 -3.84
CA PHE A 61 -13.11 -2.57 -3.94
C PHE A 61 -12.33 -2.07 -5.15
N LEU A 62 -11.07 -2.49 -5.32
CA LEU A 62 -10.21 -2.07 -6.43
C LEU A 62 -10.72 -2.53 -7.82
N ASN A 63 -11.56 -3.57 -7.88
CA ASN A 63 -12.21 -4.00 -9.12
C ASN A 63 -13.56 -3.30 -9.37
N VAL A 64 -14.18 -2.74 -8.34
CA VAL A 64 -15.44 -2.02 -8.42
C VAL A 64 -15.20 -0.53 -8.71
N ILE A 65 -14.20 0.10 -8.10
CA ILE A 65 -13.93 1.55 -8.28
C ILE A 65 -13.86 2.00 -9.76
N PRO A 66 -13.22 1.28 -10.70
CA PRO A 66 -13.14 1.73 -12.08
C PRO A 66 -14.50 1.71 -12.79
N LYS A 67 -15.47 0.94 -12.28
CA LYS A 67 -16.81 0.77 -12.86
C LYS A 67 -17.78 1.86 -12.40
N ILE A 68 -17.59 2.37 -11.18
CA ILE A 68 -18.46 3.38 -10.55
C ILE A 68 -17.90 4.80 -10.64
N ASP A 69 -16.62 4.96 -11.00
CA ASP A 69 -15.99 6.27 -11.18
C ASP A 69 -16.67 7.06 -12.33
N PRO A 70 -17.07 8.34 -12.11
CA PRO A 70 -17.60 9.19 -13.17
C PRO A 70 -16.68 9.33 -14.38
N ARG A 71 -15.35 9.18 -14.19
CA ARG A 71 -14.31 9.20 -15.21
C ARG A 71 -13.82 7.79 -15.58
N LYS A 72 -14.68 6.77 -15.50
CA LYS A 72 -14.34 5.35 -15.81
C LYS A 72 -13.55 5.13 -17.11
N ALA A 73 -13.84 5.89 -18.17
CA ALA A 73 -13.13 5.79 -19.45
C ALA A 73 -11.61 6.07 -19.33
N ASN A 74 -11.18 6.81 -18.30
CA ASN A 74 -9.78 7.08 -18.07
C ASN A 74 -9.02 5.84 -17.57
N TYR A 75 -9.65 4.87 -16.91
CA TYR A 75 -8.97 3.67 -16.40
C TYR A 75 -8.40 2.79 -17.50
N GLU A 76 -8.98 2.80 -18.69
CA GLU A 76 -8.44 2.08 -19.85
C GLU A 76 -7.05 2.62 -20.24
N LYS A 77 -6.88 3.95 -20.17
CA LYS A 77 -5.65 4.67 -20.53
C LYS A 77 -4.48 4.42 -19.58
N PHE A 78 -4.72 3.91 -18.37
CA PHE A 78 -3.67 3.58 -17.39
C PHE A 78 -3.86 2.21 -16.74
N SER A 79 -4.55 1.29 -17.42
CA SER A 79 -4.94 0.00 -16.85
C SER A 79 -3.77 -0.85 -16.34
N LYS A 80 -2.61 -0.78 -17.00
CA LYS A 80 -1.37 -1.44 -16.53
C LYS A 80 -0.88 -0.83 -15.22
N ALA A 81 -0.77 0.50 -15.14
CA ALA A 81 -0.34 1.20 -13.95
C ALA A 81 -1.26 0.90 -12.76
N PHE A 82 -2.59 0.99 -12.99
CA PHE A 82 -3.60 0.66 -11.99
C PHE A 82 -3.43 -0.78 -11.46
N MET A 83 -3.28 -1.75 -12.36
CA MET A 83 -3.09 -3.15 -11.98
C MET A 83 -1.81 -3.37 -11.18
N MET A 84 -0.70 -2.73 -11.56
CA MET A 84 0.58 -2.87 -10.86
C MET A 84 0.53 -2.29 -9.45
N MET A 85 -0.09 -1.11 -9.27
CA MET A 85 -0.31 -0.52 -7.95
C MET A 85 -1.18 -1.43 -7.07
N ASN A 86 -2.30 -1.92 -7.61
CA ASN A 86 -3.20 -2.81 -6.88
C ASN A 86 -2.53 -4.13 -6.48
N ASN A 87 -1.77 -4.74 -7.40
CA ASN A 87 -1.01 -5.96 -7.13
C ASN A 87 0.08 -5.73 -6.08
N GLY A 88 0.72 -4.55 -6.07
CA GLY A 88 1.68 -4.17 -5.02
C GLY A 88 1.04 -4.13 -3.63
N VAL A 89 -0.16 -3.54 -3.51
CA VAL A 89 -0.91 -3.51 -2.24
C VAL A 89 -1.31 -4.92 -1.82
N LEU A 90 -1.82 -5.76 -2.73
CA LEU A 90 -2.19 -7.14 -2.40
C LEU A 90 -0.99 -8.00 -2.02
N LEU A 91 0.18 -7.78 -2.65
CA LEU A 91 1.42 -8.46 -2.29
C LEU A 91 1.88 -8.07 -0.87
N LEU A 92 1.79 -6.79 -0.51
CA LEU A 92 2.07 -6.33 0.85
C LEU A 92 1.20 -7.07 1.87
N LEU A 93 -0.12 -7.15 1.62
CA LEU A 93 -1.05 -7.85 2.51
C LEU A 93 -0.78 -9.35 2.57
N PHE A 94 -0.44 -9.97 1.44
CA PHE A 94 -0.04 -11.37 1.38
C PHE A 94 1.17 -11.64 2.29
N VAL A 95 2.26 -10.88 2.13
CA VAL A 95 3.46 -11.09 2.95
C VAL A 95 3.18 -10.80 4.43
N GLY A 96 2.38 -9.79 4.75
CA GLY A 96 1.96 -9.52 6.13
C GLY A 96 1.17 -10.68 6.76
N ASN A 97 0.30 -11.35 5.99
CA ASN A 97 -0.39 -12.56 6.45
C ASN A 97 0.60 -13.70 6.74
N ILE A 98 1.56 -13.92 5.84
CA ILE A 98 2.59 -14.95 6.04
C ILE A 98 3.41 -14.64 7.29
N ASP A 99 3.78 -13.39 7.52
CA ASP A 99 4.51 -12.98 8.73
C ASP A 99 3.72 -13.29 10.01
N ILE A 100 2.45 -12.88 10.07
CA ILE A 100 1.56 -13.17 11.22
C ILE A 100 1.45 -14.68 11.48
N ILE A 101 1.23 -15.48 10.43
CA ILE A 101 1.14 -16.94 10.57
C ILE A 101 2.45 -17.52 11.09
N THR A 102 3.57 -17.15 10.48
CA THR A 102 4.88 -17.70 10.86
C THR A 102 5.29 -17.28 12.27
N SER A 103 5.03 -16.04 12.67
CA SER A 103 5.22 -15.56 14.04
C SER A 103 4.34 -16.35 15.03
N GLY A 104 3.07 -16.60 14.71
CA GLY A 104 2.17 -17.41 15.52
C GLY A 104 2.63 -18.87 15.68
N LEU A 105 3.32 -19.42 14.67
CA LEU A 105 3.94 -20.74 14.72
C LEU A 105 5.29 -20.76 15.46
N GLY A 106 5.75 -19.62 15.99
CA GLY A 106 7.02 -19.47 16.69
C GLY A 106 8.22 -19.18 15.77
N TYR A 107 8.00 -19.04 14.46
CA TYR A 107 9.04 -18.63 13.51
C TYR A 107 9.10 -17.10 13.41
N ASN A 108 10.14 -16.49 13.98
CA ASN A 108 10.35 -15.05 13.90
C ASN A 108 11.10 -14.66 12.61
N LEU A 109 10.49 -14.92 11.45
CA LEU A 109 11.14 -14.71 10.14
C LEU A 109 11.38 -13.23 9.82
N PHE A 110 10.42 -12.36 10.16
CA PHE A 110 10.32 -11.03 9.53
C PHE A 110 10.13 -9.85 10.50
N ILE A 111 9.94 -10.15 11.80
CA ILE A 111 9.47 -9.27 12.89
C ILE A 111 10.22 -7.93 13.07
N ASN A 112 11.45 -7.81 12.57
CA ASN A 112 12.29 -6.63 12.86
C ASN A 112 12.62 -5.73 11.65
N ARG A 113 12.40 -6.16 10.40
CA ARG A 113 12.95 -5.45 9.22
C ARG A 113 12.06 -5.47 7.98
N VAL A 114 11.14 -6.41 7.91
CA VAL A 114 10.37 -6.65 6.69
C VAL A 114 9.24 -5.66 6.49
N PRO A 115 8.53 -5.15 7.52
CA PRO A 115 7.52 -4.13 7.30
C PRO A 115 8.06 -2.89 6.57
N GLU A 116 9.23 -2.36 6.99
CA GLU A 116 9.84 -1.20 6.36
C GLU A 116 10.30 -1.49 4.94
N LEU A 117 10.89 -2.67 4.69
CA LEU A 117 11.27 -3.10 3.35
C LEU A 117 10.05 -3.20 2.43
N LEU A 118 8.97 -3.84 2.90
CA LEU A 118 7.78 -4.05 2.09
C LEU A 118 7.05 -2.74 1.79
N VAL A 119 6.89 -1.87 2.78
CA VAL A 119 6.27 -0.56 2.57
C VAL A 119 7.16 0.31 1.69
N GLY A 120 8.49 0.25 1.87
CA GLY A 120 9.44 0.95 0.99
C GLY A 120 9.35 0.47 -0.46
N VAL A 121 9.29 -0.85 -0.69
CA VAL A 121 9.08 -1.43 -2.03
C VAL A 121 7.71 -1.01 -2.59
N LEU A 122 6.65 -0.99 -1.77
CA LEU A 122 5.35 -0.49 -2.19
C LEU A 122 5.46 0.98 -2.64
N PHE A 123 6.17 1.83 -1.91
CA PHE A 123 6.43 3.22 -2.29
C PHE A 123 7.16 3.31 -3.63
N LEU A 124 8.14 2.44 -3.91
CA LEU A 124 8.80 2.37 -5.23
C LEU A 124 7.81 2.01 -6.33
N VAL A 125 6.96 1.00 -6.12
CA VAL A 125 5.93 0.58 -7.08
C VAL A 125 4.97 1.73 -7.34
N MET A 126 4.39 2.31 -6.28
CA MET A 126 3.47 3.44 -6.39
C MET A 126 4.12 4.62 -7.10
N GLY A 127 5.35 4.98 -6.72
CA GLY A 127 6.08 6.10 -7.31
C GLY A 127 6.36 5.95 -8.81
N ASN A 128 6.67 4.72 -9.26
CA ASN A 128 6.90 4.43 -10.67
C ASN A 128 5.64 4.50 -11.54
N TYR A 129 4.47 4.20 -10.98
CA TYR A 129 3.22 4.11 -11.71
C TYR A 129 2.30 5.34 -11.54
N LEU A 130 2.47 6.12 -10.47
CA LEU A 130 1.72 7.36 -10.23
C LEU A 130 1.71 8.34 -11.42
N PRO A 131 2.84 8.61 -12.12
CA PRO A 131 2.85 9.55 -13.26
C PRO A 131 1.98 9.11 -14.44
N GLN A 132 1.61 7.83 -14.52
CA GLN A 132 0.77 7.28 -15.57
C GLN A 132 -0.73 7.42 -15.25
N CYS A 133 -1.07 7.67 -13.98
CA CYS A 133 -2.46 7.84 -13.55
C CYS A 133 -3.16 8.96 -14.32
N LYS A 134 -4.35 8.66 -14.84
CA LYS A 134 -5.22 9.66 -15.44
C LYS A 134 -6.22 10.19 -14.41
N PRO A 135 -6.76 11.42 -14.61
CA PRO A 135 -7.72 12.02 -13.70
C PRO A 135 -8.89 11.09 -13.39
N ASN A 136 -9.12 10.82 -12.11
CA ASN A 136 -10.12 9.90 -11.60
C ASN A 136 -10.44 10.27 -10.13
N PHE A 137 -11.52 9.74 -9.57
CA PHE A 137 -11.99 10.11 -8.24
C PHE A 137 -11.51 9.19 -7.10
N PHE A 138 -10.79 8.10 -7.38
CA PHE A 138 -10.40 7.10 -6.37
C PHE A 138 -8.90 6.94 -6.12
N VAL A 139 -8.05 7.17 -7.11
CA VAL A 139 -6.62 6.86 -7.12
C VAL A 139 -5.78 8.11 -7.34
N GLY A 140 -4.77 8.30 -6.49
CA GLY A 140 -3.81 9.39 -6.58
C GLY A 140 -4.19 10.63 -5.76
N MET A 141 -3.57 11.77 -6.09
CA MET A 141 -3.79 13.06 -5.41
C MET A 141 -5.01 13.74 -6.02
N ARG A 142 -6.10 13.82 -5.26
CA ARG A 142 -7.46 14.15 -5.73
C ARG A 142 -8.02 15.44 -5.10
N ASN A 143 -7.16 16.43 -4.91
CA ASN A 143 -7.58 17.73 -4.44
C ASN A 143 -8.49 18.41 -5.49
N PRO A 144 -9.40 19.34 -5.09
CA PRO A 144 -10.34 19.96 -6.02
C PRO A 144 -9.68 20.51 -7.29
N TRP A 145 -8.50 21.13 -7.16
CA TRP A 145 -7.72 21.66 -8.28
C TRP A 145 -7.06 20.61 -9.17
N THR A 146 -6.63 19.47 -8.62
CA THR A 146 -6.10 18.36 -9.43
C THR A 146 -7.21 17.71 -10.24
N LEU A 147 -8.44 17.66 -9.72
CA LEU A 147 -9.58 17.09 -10.43
C LEU A 147 -10.11 18.03 -11.52
N SER A 148 -10.03 19.34 -11.33
CA SER A 148 -10.54 20.34 -12.29
C SER A 148 -9.56 20.65 -13.43
N ASN A 149 -8.25 20.42 -13.27
CA ASN A 149 -7.24 20.75 -14.28
C ASN A 149 -6.30 19.56 -14.55
N GLU A 150 -6.31 19.05 -15.78
CA GLU A 150 -5.49 17.88 -16.19
C GLU A 150 -3.98 18.14 -16.16
N GLU A 151 -3.54 19.38 -16.40
CA GLU A 151 -2.12 19.75 -16.35
C GLU A 151 -1.62 19.79 -14.91
N VAL A 152 -2.43 20.35 -13.99
CA VAL A 152 -2.17 20.30 -12.54
C VAL A 152 -2.12 18.85 -12.06
N TRP A 153 -3.05 18.00 -12.50
CA TRP A 153 -3.03 16.56 -12.23
C TRP A 153 -1.72 15.91 -12.68
N ARG A 154 -1.35 16.10 -13.95
CA ARG A 154 -0.18 15.46 -14.57
C ARG A 154 1.12 15.85 -13.89
N LYS A 155 1.34 17.15 -13.66
CA LYS A 155 2.53 17.66 -12.98
C LYS A 155 2.59 17.19 -11.52
N THR A 156 1.46 17.22 -10.80
CA THR A 156 1.37 16.72 -9.41
C THR A 156 1.75 15.24 -9.34
N HIS A 157 1.15 14.39 -10.16
CA HIS A 157 1.43 12.95 -10.13
C HIS A 157 2.86 12.61 -10.59
N ARG A 158 3.44 13.38 -11.52
CA ARG A 158 4.84 13.25 -11.92
C ARG A 158 5.79 13.59 -10.77
N PHE A 159 5.50 14.66 -10.03
CA PHE A 159 6.28 15.05 -8.85
C PHE A 159 6.11 14.04 -7.72
N SER A 160 4.87 13.67 -7.39
CA SER A 160 4.55 12.66 -6.38
C SER A 160 5.21 11.32 -6.68
N GLY A 161 5.29 10.91 -7.95
CA GLY A 161 6.03 9.72 -8.36
C GLY A 161 7.48 9.73 -7.90
N LYS A 162 8.19 10.85 -8.14
CA LYS A 162 9.58 11.03 -7.68
C LYS A 162 9.71 11.04 -6.16
N VAL A 163 8.79 11.73 -5.47
CA VAL A 163 8.76 11.78 -4.00
C VAL A 163 8.58 10.38 -3.42
N PHE A 164 7.63 9.60 -3.95
CA PHE A 164 7.37 8.24 -3.51
C PHE A 164 8.56 7.32 -3.76
N VAL A 165 9.23 7.41 -4.91
CA VAL A 165 10.46 6.65 -5.17
C VAL A 165 11.55 7.03 -4.17
N ALA A 166 11.85 8.32 -4.00
CA ALA A 166 12.90 8.77 -3.09
C ALA A 166 12.64 8.33 -1.64
N LEU A 167 11.41 8.52 -1.16
CA LEU A 167 10.99 8.13 0.18
C LEU A 167 10.94 6.60 0.36
N GLY A 168 10.59 5.85 -0.69
CA GLY A 168 10.68 4.39 -0.68
C GLY A 168 12.11 3.89 -0.53
N ILE A 169 13.08 4.52 -1.22
CA ILE A 169 14.51 4.22 -1.04
C ILE A 169 14.95 4.54 0.38
N ILE A 170 14.59 5.72 0.91
CA ILE A 170 14.93 6.13 2.28
C ILE A 170 14.34 5.13 3.31
N MET A 171 13.12 4.67 3.08
CA MET A 171 12.45 3.68 3.93
C MET A 171 13.12 2.30 3.86
N ILE A 172 13.63 1.89 2.71
CA ILE A 172 14.41 0.65 2.59
C ILE A 172 15.74 0.77 3.35
N ILE A 173 16.40 1.94 3.25
CA ILE A 173 17.67 2.20 3.95
C ILE A 173 17.46 2.31 5.46
N SER A 174 16.28 2.73 5.94
CA SER A 174 15.99 2.86 7.38
C SER A 174 16.06 1.53 8.14
N VAL A 175 16.07 0.40 7.44
CA VAL A 175 16.31 -0.94 8.01
C VAL A 175 17.67 -1.04 8.72
N PHE A 176 18.64 -0.21 8.34
CA PHE A 176 19.95 -0.12 9.01
C PHE A 176 19.94 0.80 10.24
N ALA A 177 18.87 1.57 10.47
CA ALA A 177 18.73 2.43 11.64
C ALA A 177 18.42 1.60 12.92
N PRO A 178 18.59 2.16 14.13
CA PRO A 178 18.21 1.51 15.38
C PRO A 178 16.72 1.11 15.40
N ALA A 179 16.41 -0.09 15.89
CA ALA A 179 15.05 -0.67 15.84
C ALA A 179 13.99 0.24 16.48
N ASP A 180 14.31 0.87 17.62
CA ASP A 180 13.39 1.74 18.36
C ASP A 180 12.92 2.96 17.56
N TRP A 181 13.70 3.40 16.56
CA TRP A 181 13.39 4.57 15.74
C TRP A 181 12.66 4.25 14.45
N ARG A 182 12.64 2.99 14.00
CA ARG A 182 12.16 2.63 12.65
C ARG A 182 10.68 2.91 12.45
N SER A 183 9.83 2.57 13.42
CA SER A 183 8.39 2.85 13.35
C SER A 183 8.10 4.35 13.26
N TYR A 184 8.84 5.18 14.01
CA TYR A 184 8.73 6.64 13.94
C TYR A 184 9.23 7.19 12.60
N MET A 185 10.34 6.66 12.07
CA MET A 185 10.85 7.03 10.74
C MET A 185 9.85 6.68 9.64
N MET A 186 9.25 5.48 9.69
CA MET A 186 8.24 5.05 8.72
C MET A 186 7.05 6.00 8.72
N LEU A 187 6.49 6.30 9.91
CA LEU A 187 5.39 7.25 10.05
C LEU A 187 5.79 8.65 9.56
N GLY A 188 6.96 9.13 9.95
CA GLY A 188 7.49 10.43 9.52
C GLY A 188 7.63 10.52 8.00
N ILE A 189 8.14 9.48 7.35
CA ILE A 189 8.27 9.40 5.88
C ILE A 189 6.89 9.47 5.22
N ILE A 190 5.90 8.74 5.72
CA ILE A 190 4.53 8.76 5.18
C ILE A 190 3.93 10.16 5.32
N VAL A 191 4.05 10.78 6.49
CA VAL A 191 3.55 12.14 6.75
C VAL A 191 4.22 13.15 5.82
N VAL A 192 5.55 13.09 5.68
CA VAL A 192 6.32 13.95 4.77
C VAL A 192 5.86 13.76 3.31
N ALA A 193 5.64 12.51 2.86
CA ALA A 193 5.12 12.23 1.53
C ALA A 193 3.77 12.93 1.28
N VAL A 194 2.84 12.80 2.24
CA VAL A 194 1.51 13.40 2.16
C VAL A 194 1.62 14.93 2.13
N ILE A 195 2.37 15.53 3.05
CA ILE A 195 2.52 16.99 3.13
C ILE A 195 3.15 17.55 1.85
N ILE A 196 4.30 17.03 1.44
CA ILE A 196 5.06 17.55 0.29
C ILE A 196 4.25 17.47 -1.00
N THR A 197 3.58 16.35 -1.25
CA THR A 197 2.80 16.16 -2.48
C THR A 197 1.54 17.03 -2.52
N ASN A 198 0.86 17.22 -1.38
CA ASN A 198 -0.29 18.11 -1.29
C ASN A 198 0.10 19.59 -1.43
N LEU A 199 1.16 20.02 -0.73
CA LEU A 199 1.69 21.39 -0.84
C LEU A 199 2.11 21.70 -2.27
N TYR A 200 2.84 20.80 -2.93
CA TYR A 200 3.22 20.97 -4.33
C TYR A 200 2.00 21.13 -5.24
N SER A 201 0.97 20.31 -5.04
CA SER A 201 -0.27 20.40 -5.83
C SER A 201 -0.95 21.76 -5.68
N TYR A 202 -0.96 22.33 -4.46
CA TYR A 202 -1.55 23.64 -4.18
C TYR A 202 -0.74 24.80 -4.77
N VAL A 203 0.59 24.76 -4.62
CA VAL A 203 1.48 25.76 -5.23
C VAL A 203 1.32 25.78 -6.74
N LEU A 204 1.24 24.60 -7.35
CA LEU A 204 1.04 24.50 -8.79
C LEU A 204 -0.31 25.07 -9.22
N TYR A 205 -1.38 24.76 -8.50
CA TYR A 205 -2.71 25.34 -8.74
C TYR A 205 -2.70 26.87 -8.69
N LYS A 206 -2.04 27.47 -7.68
CA LYS A 206 -1.92 28.92 -7.57
C LYS A 206 -1.20 29.55 -8.77
N LYS A 207 -0.16 28.89 -9.29
CA LYS A 207 0.57 29.35 -10.47
C LYS A 207 -0.29 29.29 -11.74
N GLU A 208 -1.07 28.23 -11.92
CA GLU A 208 -1.92 28.04 -13.11
C GLU A 208 -3.15 28.96 -13.12
N ILE A 209 -3.63 29.45 -11.96
CA ILE A 209 -4.70 30.46 -11.90
C ILE A 209 -4.20 31.90 -12.13
N GLN A 210 -2.92 32.16 -11.85
CA GLN A 210 -2.32 33.48 -12.02
C GLN A 210 -1.83 33.73 -13.45
N LEU A 211 -1.89 32.73 -14.32
CA LEU A 211 -1.61 32.79 -15.76
C LEU A 211 -2.94 32.84 -16.54
#